data_AF-A0A8T5T1L3-F1
#
_entry.id   AF-A0A8T5T1L3-F1
#
_cell.length_a   1.000
_cell.length_b   1.000
_cell.length_c   1.000
_cell.angle_alpha   90.00
_cell.angle_beta   90.00
_cell.angle_gamma   90.00
#
_symmetry.space_group_name_H-M   'P 1'
#
loop_
_entity.id
_entity.type
_entity.pdbx_description
1 polymer ?
#
loop_
_entity_poly.entity_id
_entity_poly.type
_entity_poly.pdbx_seq_one_letter_code
_entity_poly.pdbx_strand_id
1 'polypeptide(L)'
;MVKEVSSFDSNSIHQLLENYTLSPNQANAMKLGRAIAIDESPLEVKKWRFQMALDVLTPDTGVYATIKAWSSITLLEDNIPSSMKITTLKEMLHNPNLKPEVLDIVLKNIFERKELPRSLLNYLAPEFNKASKISDELKSYVLKKIDK
;
A
#
# COMPACT_ATOMS: atom_id res chain seq x y z
N MET A 1 22.93 9.49 19.02
CA MET A 1 21.82 8.73 19.61
C MET A 1 20.53 9.44 19.23
N VAL A 2 19.51 8.67 18.83
CA VAL A 2 18.14 9.06 18.46
C VAL A 2 17.99 9.87 17.16
N LYS A 3 17.61 9.16 16.08
CA LYS A 3 17.00 9.77 14.90
C LYS A 3 15.62 10.27 15.31
N GLU A 4 15.32 11.52 14.97
CA GLU A 4 14.01 12.13 15.10
C GLU A 4 12.95 11.23 14.48
N VAL A 5 12.05 10.72 15.32
CA VAL A 5 10.78 10.15 14.89
C VAL A 5 9.91 11.34 14.56
N SER A 6 9.79 11.67 13.27
CA SER A 6 8.89 12.71 12.80
C SER A 6 7.46 12.32 13.18
N SER A 7 6.90 12.97 14.19
CA SER A 7 5.47 12.94 14.46
C SER A 7 4.75 13.46 13.21
N PHE A 8 4.14 12.54 12.45
CA PHE A 8 3.24 12.93 11.36
C PHE A 8 1.99 13.53 12.00
N ASP A 9 1.94 14.86 12.03
CA ASP A 9 0.88 15.63 12.64
C ASP A 9 -0.42 15.44 11.85
N SER A 10 -1.56 15.18 12.50
CA SER A 10 -2.85 14.91 11.82
C SER A 10 -3.29 16.05 10.89
N ASN A 11 -2.85 17.28 11.18
CA ASN A 11 -2.99 18.47 10.34
C ASN A 11 -2.36 18.29 8.93
N SER A 12 -1.31 17.46 8.83
CA SER A 12 -0.63 17.18 7.56
C SER A 12 -1.47 16.30 6.62
N ILE A 13 -2.22 15.32 7.15
CA ILE A 13 -3.04 14.42 6.32
C ILE A 13 -4.25 15.16 5.77
N HIS A 14 -4.86 16.04 6.56
CA HIS A 14 -5.96 16.88 6.09
C HIS A 14 -5.52 17.75 4.91
N GLN A 15 -4.39 18.44 5.02
CA GLN A 15 -3.81 19.23 3.93
C GLN A 15 -3.45 18.36 2.70
N LEU A 16 -2.92 17.16 2.91
CA LEU A 16 -2.64 16.23 1.80
C LEU A 16 -3.93 15.79 1.08
N LEU A 17 -5.02 15.59 1.82
CA LEU A 17 -6.32 15.24 1.26
C LEU A 17 -6.91 16.40 0.46
N GLU A 18 -6.84 17.62 0.98
CA GLU A 18 -7.24 18.83 0.26
C GLU A 18 -6.44 19.01 -1.03
N ASN A 19 -5.11 18.91 -0.94
CA ASN A 19 -4.22 19.02 -2.11
C ASN A 19 -4.50 17.95 -3.16
N TYR A 20 -4.78 16.71 -2.73
CA TYR A 20 -5.13 15.63 -3.63
C TYR A 20 -6.50 15.86 -4.28
N THR A 21 -7.48 16.37 -3.54
CA THR A 21 -8.82 16.70 -4.06
C THR A 21 -8.74 17.80 -5.12
N LEU A 22 -7.92 18.82 -4.89
CA LEU A 22 -7.72 19.92 -5.85
C LEU A 22 -6.90 19.51 -7.07
N SER A 23 -5.94 18.60 -6.90
CA SER A 23 -5.06 18.13 -7.97
C SER A 23 -4.76 16.63 -7.81
N PRO A 24 -5.66 15.76 -8.30
CA PRO A 24 -5.50 14.32 -8.19
C PRO A 24 -4.48 13.81 -9.21
N ASN A 25 -3.21 13.86 -8.82
CA ASN A 25 -2.07 13.39 -9.62
C ASN A 25 -1.23 12.34 -8.86
N GLN A 26 -0.31 11.67 -9.57
CA GLN A 26 0.50 10.60 -9.02
C GLN A 26 1.33 11.01 -7.80
N ALA A 27 1.92 12.21 -7.82
CA ALA A 27 2.75 12.68 -6.71
C ALA A 27 1.90 12.92 -5.45
N ASN A 28 0.73 13.52 -5.60
CA ASN A 28 -0.19 13.76 -4.50
C ASN A 28 -0.78 12.45 -3.98
N ALA A 29 -1.14 11.50 -4.87
CA ALA A 29 -1.62 10.18 -4.48
C ALA A 29 -0.58 9.39 -3.68
N MET A 30 0.68 9.42 -4.10
CA MET A 30 1.78 8.76 -3.38
C MET A 30 2.00 9.36 -1.99
N LYS A 31 2.03 10.70 -1.89
CA LYS A 31 2.21 11.39 -0.60
C LYS A 31 1.07 11.08 0.36
N LEU A 32 -0.18 11.22 -0.12
CA LEU A 32 -1.38 10.98 0.67
C LEU A 32 -1.48 9.50 1.10
N GLY A 33 -1.38 8.57 0.15
CA GLY A 33 -1.52 7.14 0.42
C GLY A 33 -0.47 6.64 1.42
N ARG A 34 0.78 7.08 1.28
CA ARG A 34 1.83 6.78 2.26
C ARG A 34 1.50 7.36 3.63
N ALA A 35 1.13 8.64 3.69
CA ALA A 35 0.84 9.32 4.95
C ALA A 35 -0.30 8.64 5.71
N ILE A 36 -1.41 8.28 5.04
CA ILE A 36 -2.52 7.57 5.69
C ILE A 36 -2.09 6.17 6.16
N ALA A 37 -1.35 5.42 5.36
CA ALA A 37 -0.95 4.06 5.72
C ALA A 37 -0.02 4.03 6.95
N ILE A 38 0.89 4.99 7.05
CA ILE A 38 1.88 5.04 8.14
C ILE A 38 1.42 5.76 9.41
N ASP A 39 0.31 6.47 9.32
CA ASP A 39 -0.29 7.16 10.45
C ASP A 39 -0.59 6.21 11.62
N GLU A 40 -0.57 6.74 12.84
CA GLU A 40 -0.80 5.95 14.07
C GLU A 40 -2.28 5.97 14.51
N SER A 41 -3.18 6.60 13.75
CA SER A 41 -4.61 6.59 14.08
C SER A 41 -5.20 5.18 14.06
N PRO A 42 -6.34 4.96 14.76
CA PRO A 42 -7.08 3.71 14.70
C PRO A 42 -7.37 3.27 13.26
N LEU A 43 -7.41 1.95 13.04
CA LEU A 43 -7.61 1.37 11.71
C LEU A 43 -8.85 1.93 10.99
N GLU A 44 -9.96 2.11 11.70
CA GLU A 44 -11.20 2.68 11.14
C GLU A 44 -11.03 4.11 10.66
N VAL A 45 -10.19 4.91 11.33
CA VAL A 45 -9.87 6.28 10.89
C VAL A 45 -9.06 6.25 9.59
N LYS A 46 -8.10 5.32 9.47
CA LYS A 46 -7.33 5.17 8.23
C LYS A 46 -8.22 4.71 7.06
N LYS A 47 -9.09 3.72 7.30
CA LYS A 47 -10.08 3.24 6.31
C LYS A 47 -10.97 4.39 5.82
N TRP A 48 -11.49 5.19 6.76
CA TRP A 48 -12.30 6.36 6.41
C TRP A 48 -11.54 7.36 5.55
N ARG A 49 -10.27 7.69 5.88
CA ARG A 49 -9.44 8.60 5.07
C ARG A 49 -9.13 8.03 3.67
N PHE A 50 -8.88 6.73 3.56
CA PHE A 50 -8.72 6.09 2.27
C PHE A 50 -10.01 6.10 1.45
N GLN A 51 -11.17 5.90 2.09
CA GLN A 51 -12.46 6.02 1.41
C GLN A 51 -12.63 7.42 0.83
N MET A 52 -12.38 8.48 1.62
CA MET A 52 -12.43 9.85 1.12
C MET A 52 -11.51 10.07 -0.09
N ALA A 53 -10.30 9.53 -0.06
CA ALA A 53 -9.36 9.63 -1.17
C ALA A 53 -9.85 8.86 -2.41
N LEU A 54 -10.46 7.69 -2.24
CA LEU A 54 -11.00 6.88 -3.34
C LEU A 54 -12.27 7.48 -3.95
N ASP A 55 -13.03 8.26 -3.19
CA ASP A 55 -14.23 8.97 -3.64
C ASP A 55 -13.89 10.20 -4.51
N VAL A 56 -12.64 10.65 -4.52
CA VAL A 56 -12.19 11.72 -5.42
C VAL A 56 -12.22 11.24 -6.86
N LEU A 57 -13.04 11.88 -7.70
CA LEU A 57 -13.10 11.59 -9.13
C LEU A 57 -11.76 11.92 -9.78
N THR A 58 -11.03 10.89 -10.20
CA THR A 58 -9.79 11.03 -10.97
C THR A 58 -9.95 10.44 -12.37
N PRO A 59 -9.66 11.20 -13.43
CA PRO A 59 -9.69 10.67 -14.80
C PRO A 59 -8.52 9.73 -15.10
N ASP A 60 -7.48 9.72 -14.25
CA ASP A 60 -6.29 8.86 -14.40
C ASP A 60 -6.47 7.57 -13.59
N THR A 61 -6.67 6.46 -14.30
CA THR A 61 -6.84 5.12 -13.70
C THR A 61 -5.61 4.66 -12.92
N GLY A 62 -4.42 5.15 -13.27
CA GLY A 62 -3.20 4.90 -12.52
C GLY A 62 -3.16 5.66 -11.21
N VAL A 63 -3.71 6.88 -11.15
CA VAL A 63 -3.80 7.66 -9.91
C VAL A 63 -4.72 6.97 -8.91
N TYR A 64 -5.87 6.50 -9.39
CA TYR A 64 -6.78 5.66 -8.60
C TYR A 64 -6.11 4.37 -8.13
N ALA A 65 -5.42 3.67 -9.03
CA ALA A 65 -4.69 2.44 -8.69
C ALA A 65 -3.64 2.66 -7.60
N THR A 66 -2.95 3.80 -7.59
CA THR A 66 -2.01 4.17 -6.53
C THR A 66 -2.69 4.28 -5.16
N ILE A 67 -3.81 5.00 -5.04
CA ILE A 67 -4.55 5.09 -3.77
C ILE A 67 -5.06 3.71 -3.34
N LYS A 68 -5.63 2.92 -4.27
CA LYS A 68 -6.12 1.56 -3.98
C LYS A 68 -4.99 0.62 -3.50
N ALA A 69 -3.79 0.75 -4.06
CA ALA A 69 -2.63 -0.01 -3.61
C ALA A 69 -2.25 0.36 -2.17
N TRP A 70 -2.18 1.66 -1.85
CA TRP A 70 -1.88 2.11 -0.49
C TRP A 70 -2.96 1.70 0.52
N SER A 71 -4.24 1.76 0.17
CA SER A 71 -5.33 1.33 1.05
C SER A 71 -5.27 -0.16 1.38
N SER A 72 -4.66 -0.97 0.51
CA SER A 72 -4.48 -2.41 0.76
C SER A 72 -3.66 -2.69 2.01
N ILE A 73 -2.76 -1.78 2.44
CA ILE A 73 -2.02 -1.94 3.71
C ILE A 73 -3.01 -1.99 4.88
N THR A 74 -3.95 -1.04 4.94
CA THR A 74 -4.96 -1.00 6.01
C THR A 74 -5.90 -2.20 5.96
N LEU A 75 -6.24 -2.67 4.76
CA LEU A 75 -7.06 -3.87 4.61
C LEU A 75 -6.33 -5.12 5.12
N LEU A 76 -5.01 -5.20 4.95
CA LEU A 76 -4.19 -6.32 5.41
C LEU A 76 -3.94 -6.28 6.94
N GLU A 77 -3.89 -5.09 7.55
CA GLU A 77 -3.87 -4.90 9.01
C GLU A 77 -5.16 -5.39 9.68
N ASP A 78 -6.27 -5.39 8.94
CA ASP A 78 -7.57 -5.82 9.45
C ASP A 78 -7.64 -7.33 9.74
N ASN A 79 -8.58 -7.72 10.60
CA ASN A 79 -8.87 -9.12 10.91
C ASN A 79 -9.79 -9.74 9.85
N ILE A 80 -9.35 -9.68 8.59
CA ILE A 80 -10.06 -10.27 7.44
C ILE A 80 -9.55 -11.69 7.14
N PRO A 81 -10.38 -12.54 6.50
CA PRO A 81 -9.97 -13.88 6.08
C PRO A 81 -8.73 -13.89 5.19
N SER A 82 -7.88 -14.92 5.34
CA SER A 82 -6.67 -15.11 4.52
C SER A 82 -6.97 -15.12 3.02
N SER A 83 -8.13 -15.62 2.60
CA SER A 83 -8.56 -15.59 1.18
C SER A 83 -8.70 -14.16 0.66
N MET A 84 -9.25 -13.23 1.46
CA MET A 84 -9.35 -11.83 1.09
C MET A 84 -7.97 -11.15 1.05
N LYS A 85 -7.08 -11.47 1.99
CA LYS A 85 -5.69 -10.99 1.97
C LYS A 85 -4.95 -11.45 0.70
N ILE A 86 -5.12 -12.71 0.32
CA ILE A 86 -4.57 -13.30 -0.92
C ILE A 86 -5.12 -12.58 -2.16
N THR A 87 -6.45 -12.43 -2.26
CA THR A 87 -7.09 -11.76 -3.39
C THR A 87 -6.59 -10.33 -3.54
N THR A 88 -6.50 -9.58 -2.44
CA THR A 88 -5.99 -8.20 -2.42
C THR A 88 -4.59 -8.11 -3.02
N LEU A 89 -3.68 -8.99 -2.60
CA LEU A 89 -2.30 -8.99 -3.09
C LEU A 89 -2.22 -9.41 -4.57
N LYS A 90 -3.01 -10.39 -4.99
CA LYS A 90 -3.08 -10.80 -6.40
C LYS A 90 -3.61 -9.68 -7.28
N GLU A 91 -4.70 -9.02 -6.87
CA GLU A 91 -5.25 -7.87 -7.60
C GLU A 91 -4.19 -6.77 -7.78
N MET A 92 -3.42 -6.48 -6.73
CA MET A 92 -2.38 -5.47 -6.78
C MET A 92 -1.22 -5.88 -7.71
N LEU A 93 -0.74 -7.13 -7.63
CA LEU A 93 0.32 -7.67 -8.49
C LEU A 93 -0.05 -7.67 -9.97
N HIS A 94 -1.31 -7.96 -10.27
CA HIS A 94 -1.83 -8.09 -11.63
C HIS A 94 -2.48 -6.81 -12.16
N ASN A 95 -2.48 -5.70 -11.40
CA ASN A 95 -3.10 -4.46 -11.82
C ASN A 95 -2.34 -3.82 -13.01
N PRO A 96 -2.97 -3.66 -14.19
CA PRO A 96 -2.30 -3.09 -15.36
C PRO A 96 -1.96 -1.60 -15.16
N ASN A 97 -2.77 -0.88 -14.40
CA ASN A 97 -2.69 0.58 -14.22
C ASN A 97 -1.76 0.98 -13.06
N LEU A 98 -1.38 0.02 -12.21
CA LEU A 98 -0.43 0.28 -11.14
C LEU A 98 1.00 0.30 -11.70
N LYS A 99 1.70 1.41 -11.46
CA LYS A 99 3.08 1.56 -11.89
C LYS A 99 4.02 0.62 -11.10
N PRO A 100 5.00 -0.01 -11.75
CA PRO A 100 6.00 -0.86 -11.10
C PRO A 100 6.64 -0.23 -9.86
N GLU A 101 7.06 1.05 -9.95
CA GLU A 101 7.70 1.71 -8.81
C GLU A 101 6.77 1.88 -7.60
N VAL A 102 5.47 2.07 -7.83
CA VAL A 102 4.46 2.19 -6.76
C VAL A 102 4.23 0.83 -6.13
N LEU A 103 4.04 -0.20 -6.96
CA LEU A 103 3.85 -1.59 -6.51
C LEU A 103 5.00 -2.03 -5.61
N ASP A 104 6.24 -1.76 -6.02
CA ASP A 104 7.43 -2.13 -5.26
C ASP A 104 7.48 -1.45 -3.89
N ILE A 105 7.20 -0.14 -3.83
CA ILE A 105 7.19 0.63 -2.59
C ILE A 105 6.10 0.12 -1.63
N VAL A 106 4.89 -0.11 -2.14
CA VAL A 106 3.76 -0.57 -1.31
C VAL A 106 4.03 -1.97 -0.75
N LEU A 107 4.50 -2.89 -1.59
CA LEU A 107 4.82 -4.26 -1.16
C LEU A 107 5.93 -4.27 -0.10
N LYS A 108 6.97 -3.45 -0.27
CA LYS A 108 8.01 -3.30 0.75
C LYS A 108 7.43 -2.86 2.11
N ASN A 109 6.51 -1.89 2.12
CA ASN A 109 5.84 -1.46 3.35
C ASN A 109 5.01 -2.58 3.98
N ILE A 110 4.26 -3.34 3.19
CA ILE A 110 3.48 -4.49 3.68
C ILE A 110 4.39 -5.52 4.37
N PHE A 111 5.52 -5.86 3.75
CA PHE A 111 6.40 -6.89 4.31
C PHE A 111 7.24 -6.42 5.50
N GLU A 112 7.62 -5.14 5.55
CA GLU A 112 8.31 -4.57 6.71
C GLU A 112 7.43 -4.56 7.95
N ARG A 113 6.12 -4.35 7.78
CA ARG A 113 5.13 -4.37 8.85
C ARG A 113 4.76 -5.77 9.35
N LYS A 114 5.15 -6.83 8.64
CA LYS A 114 4.81 -8.24 8.95
C LYS A 114 3.30 -8.52 8.99
N GLU A 115 2.51 -7.77 8.22
CA GLU A 115 1.04 -7.94 8.14
C GLU A 115 0.62 -9.25 7.46
N LEU A 116 1.57 -9.99 6.89
CA LEU A 116 1.35 -11.24 6.18
C LEU A 116 2.01 -12.40 6.93
N PRO A 117 1.22 -13.40 7.39
CA PRO A 117 1.77 -14.64 7.94
C PRO A 117 2.66 -15.35 6.92
N ARG A 118 3.71 -16.03 7.40
CA ARG A 118 4.65 -16.77 6.54
C ARG A 118 3.95 -17.79 5.62
N SER A 119 2.92 -18.47 6.10
CA SER A 119 2.13 -19.41 5.31
C SER A 119 1.49 -18.76 4.08
N LEU A 120 1.01 -17.52 4.22
CA LEU A 120 0.41 -16.75 3.14
C LEU A 120 1.48 -16.23 2.17
N LEU A 121 2.64 -15.81 2.67
CA LEU A 121 3.79 -15.47 1.82
C LEU A 121 4.25 -16.65 0.97
N ASN A 122 4.35 -17.85 1.56
CA ASN A 122 4.71 -19.07 0.83
C ASN A 122 3.70 -19.37 -0.28
N TYR A 123 2.40 -19.19 0.00
CA TYR A 123 1.34 -19.40 -0.99
C TYR A 123 1.43 -18.41 -2.16
N LEU A 124 1.80 -17.16 -1.90
CA LEU A 124 1.92 -16.12 -2.92
C LEU A 124 3.27 -16.11 -3.65
N ALA A 125 4.28 -16.81 -3.15
CA ALA A 125 5.62 -16.84 -3.75
C ALA A 125 5.64 -17.11 -5.27
N PRO A 126 4.82 -18.04 -5.81
CA PRO A 126 4.75 -18.26 -7.25
C PRO A 126 4.21 -17.05 -8.04
N GLU A 127 3.28 -16.30 -7.45
CA GLU A 127 2.71 -15.09 -8.07
C GLU A 127 3.76 -13.97 -8.13
N PHE A 128 4.51 -13.77 -7.05
CA PHE A 128 5.63 -12.82 -7.02
C PHE A 128 6.72 -13.20 -8.04
N ASN A 129 7.09 -14.47 -8.14
CA ASN A 129 8.11 -14.91 -9.10
C ASN A 129 7.67 -14.68 -10.56
N LYS A 130 6.37 -14.85 -10.86
CA LYS A 130 5.81 -14.62 -12.19
C LYS A 130 5.53 -13.15 -12.51
N ALA A 131 5.44 -12.28 -11.51
CA ALA A 131 5.20 -10.86 -11.71
C ALA A 131 6.40 -10.21 -12.42
N SER A 132 6.20 -9.76 -13.65
CA SER A 132 7.21 -9.06 -14.45
C SER A 132 7.42 -7.60 -14.02
N LYS A 133 6.46 -7.05 -13.26
CA LYS A 133 6.41 -5.64 -12.85
C LYS A 133 7.07 -5.35 -11.50
N ILE A 134 7.59 -6.36 -10.80
CA ILE A 134 8.26 -6.15 -9.51
C ILE A 134 9.78 -6.33 -9.68
N SER A 135 10.56 -5.51 -8.97
CA SER A 135 12.02 -5.59 -9.03
C SER A 135 12.56 -6.92 -8.52
N ASP A 136 13.72 -7.32 -9.04
CA ASP A 136 14.45 -8.49 -8.56
C ASP A 136 14.89 -8.33 -7.10
N GLU A 137 15.09 -7.09 -6.63
CA GLU A 137 15.34 -6.78 -5.23
C GLU A 137 14.14 -7.20 -4.36
N LEU A 138 12.92 -6.83 -4.76
CA LEU A 138 11.72 -7.19 -4.03
C LEU A 138 11.44 -8.70 -4.09
N LYS A 139 11.65 -9.34 -5.25
CA LYS A 139 11.57 -10.81 -5.36
C LYS A 139 12.53 -11.49 -4.37
N SER A 140 13.78 -11.03 -4.36
CA SER A 140 14.81 -11.54 -3.45
C SER A 140 14.46 -11.30 -1.98
N TYR A 141 13.85 -10.16 -1.65
CA TYR A 141 13.39 -9.85 -0.30
C TYR A 141 12.29 -10.80 0.16
N VAL A 142 11.28 -11.05 -0.67
CA VAL A 142 10.18 -11.99 -0.38
C VAL A 142 10.72 -13.40 -0.15
N LEU A 143 11.60 -13.88 -1.04
CA LEU A 143 12.22 -15.19 -0.91
C LEU A 143 13.02 -15.34 0.39
N LYS A 144 13.82 -14.33 0.76
CA LYS A 144 14.57 -14.34 2.04
C LYS A 144 13.67 -14.36 3.29
N LYS A 145 12.44 -13.85 3.20
CA LYS A 145 11.46 -13.88 4.30
C LYS A 145 10.72 -15.21 4.38
N ILE A 146 10.64 -15.95 3.28
CA ILE A 146 10.09 -17.30 3.22
C ILE A 146 11.04 -18.32 3.85
N ASP A 147 12.36 -18.14 3.69
CA ASP A 147 13.38 -19.10 4.15
C ASP A 147 13.72 -19.01 5.65
N LYS A 148 13.35 -17.92 6.33
CA LYS A 148 13.53 -17.74 7.79
C LYS A 148 12.32 -18.25 8.57
#